data_AF-A0A1A8T0W4-F1
#
_entry.id   AF-A0A1A8T0W4-F1
#
_cell.length_a   1.000
_cell.length_b   1.000
_cell.length_c   1.000
_cell.angle_alpha   90.00
_cell.angle_beta   90.00
_cell.angle_gamma   90.00
#
_symmetry.space_group_name_H-M   'P 1'
#
loop_
_entity.id
_entity.type
_entity.pdbx_description
1 polymer ?
#
loop_
_entity_poly.entity_id
_entity_poly.type
_entity_poly.pdbx_seq_one_letter_code
_entity_poly.pdbx_strand_id
1 'polypeptide(L)' 'MPHISIKHFPAELTQQERKDLSDVISSSIQSALQCSEDVISISMEEVAPESWTADVYQPEIAAKRQYLIKQPNY' A
#
# COMPACT_ATOMS: atom_id res chain seq x y z
N MET A 1 8.70 -12.88 -4.25
CA MET A 1 8.77 -12.10 -3.00
C MET A 1 7.98 -10.82 -3.21
N PRO A 2 6.74 -10.73 -2.72
CA PRO A 2 5.90 -9.55 -2.92
C PRO A 2 6.35 -8.37 -2.05
N HIS A 3 6.23 -7.17 -2.59
CA HIS A 3 6.35 -5.93 -1.82
C HIS A 3 5.10 -5.09 -2.03
N ILE A 4 4.56 -4.59 -0.92
CA ILE A 4 3.39 -3.71 -0.89
C ILE A 4 3.83 -2.39 -0.30
N SER A 5 3.57 -1.30 -1.02
CA SER A 5 3.80 0.06 -0.55
C SER A 5 2.47 0.75 -0.36
N ILE A 6 2.20 1.23 0.85
CA ILE A 6 0.99 1.94 1.22
C ILE A 6 1.36 3.41 1.43
N LYS A 7 0.83 4.30 0.60
CA LYS A 7 0.86 5.74 0.85
C LYS A 7 -0.53 6.20 1.23
N HIS A 8 -0.67 6.94 2.32
CA HIS A 8 -1.96 7.41 2.81
C HIS A 8 -1.86 8.80 3.43
N PHE A 9 -2.98 9.50 3.57
CA PHE A 9 -3.02 10.73 4.37
C PHE A 9 -2.79 10.45 5.85
N PRO A 10 -2.27 11.42 6.63
CA PRO A 10 -2.01 11.22 8.05
C PRO A 10 -3.22 10.63 8.78
N ALA A 11 -2.95 9.57 9.56
CA ALA A 11 -3.96 8.85 10.31
C ALA A 11 -3.36 8.34 11.62
N GLU A 12 -4.07 8.54 12.72
CA GLU A 12 -3.68 8.02 14.02
C GLU A 12 -3.94 6.50 14.05
N LEU A 13 -2.88 5.70 13.91
CA LEU A 13 -2.94 4.23 13.97
C LEU A 13 -2.07 3.73 15.11
N THR A 14 -2.69 3.00 16.03
CA THR A 14 -1.99 2.28 17.09
C THR A 14 -1.09 1.20 16.52
N GLN A 15 -0.11 0.74 17.31
CA GLN A 15 0.75 -0.38 16.91
C GLN A 15 -0.05 -1.64 16.60
N GLN A 16 -1.13 -1.89 17.34
CA GLN A 16 -2.00 -3.05 17.11
C GLN A 16 -2.75 -2.94 15.78
N GLU A 17 -3.33 -1.78 15.46
CA GLU A 17 -4.01 -1.57 14.18
C GLU A 17 -3.05 -1.70 12.99
N ARG A 18 -1.81 -1.22 13.13
CA ARG A 18 -0.75 -1.41 12.11
C ARG A 18 -0.41 -2.89 11.93
N LYS A 19 -0.36 -3.66 13.01
CA LYS A 19 -0.12 -5.11 12.97
C LYS A 19 -1.30 -5.84 12.31
N ASP A 20 -2.53 -5.54 12.73
CA ASP A 20 -3.73 -6.19 12.19
C ASP A 20 -3.88 -5.92 10.68
N LEU A 21 -3.58 -4.70 10.23
CA LEU A 21 -3.54 -4.35 8.82
C LEU A 21 -2.47 -5.17 8.06
N SER A 22 -1.26 -5.28 8.62
CA SER A 22 -0.19 -6.09 8.05
C SER A 22 -0.59 -7.55 7.89
N ASP A 23 -1.19 -8.15 8.93
CA ASP A 23 -1.62 -9.55 8.93
C ASP A 23 -2.70 -9.81 7.85
N VAL A 24 -3.69 -8.91 7.74
CA VAL A 24 -4.78 -9.02 6.75
C VAL A 24 -4.26 -8.89 5.31
N ILE A 25 -3.34 -7.95 5.05
CA ILE A 25 -2.74 -7.77 3.72
C ILE A 25 -1.88 -8.98 3.37
N SER A 26 -1.01 -9.42 4.28
CA SER A 26 -0.13 -10.57 4.06
C SER A 26 -0.92 -11.82 3.72
N SER A 27 -1.97 -12.14 4.48
CA SER A 27 -2.85 -13.29 4.23
C SER A 27 -3.51 -13.25 2.84
N SER A 28 -3.98 -12.06 2.44
CA SER A 28 -4.57 -11.84 1.11
C SER A 28 -3.56 -12.09 -0.01
N ILE A 29 -2.32 -11.60 0.16
CA ILE A 29 -1.25 -11.71 -0.83
C ILE A 29 -0.71 -13.15 -0.91
N GLN A 30 -0.54 -13.84 0.22
CA GLN A 30 -0.21 -15.25 0.25
C GLN A 30 -1.20 -16.07 -0.58
N SER A 31 -2.50 -15.83 -0.36
CA SER A 31 -3.57 -16.55 -1.05
C SER A 31 -3.58 -16.28 -2.56
N ALA A 32 -3.38 -15.02 -2.96
CA ALA A 32 -3.42 -14.62 -4.36
C ALA A 32 -2.17 -15.03 -5.15
N LEU A 33 -0.98 -14.94 -4.54
CA LEU A 33 0.31 -15.17 -5.20
C LEU A 33 0.98 -16.50 -4.83
N GLN A 34 0.32 -17.32 -4.00
CA GLN A 34 0.79 -18.64 -3.56
C GLN A 34 2.22 -18.61 -3.01
N CYS A 35 2.49 -17.67 -2.11
CA CYS A 35 3.81 -17.47 -1.50
C CYS A 35 3.76 -17.56 0.02
N SER A 36 4.93 -17.79 0.63
CA SER A 36 5.09 -17.82 2.09
C SER A 36 5.01 -16.42 2.71
N GLU A 37 4.74 -16.33 4.01
CA GLU A 37 4.60 -15.05 4.73
C GLU A 37 5.91 -14.28 4.82
N ASP A 38 6.98 -15.01 5.09
CA ASP A 38 8.33 -14.51 5.37
C ASP A 38 8.97 -13.81 4.17
N VAL A 39 8.39 -13.97 2.97
CA VAL A 39 8.84 -13.31 1.74
C VAL A 39 8.00 -12.09 1.36
N ILE A 40 7.01 -11.71 2.18
CA ILE A 40 6.18 -10.53 1.99
C ILE A 40 6.74 -9.38 2.80
N SER A 41 6.83 -8.21 2.18
CA SER A 41 7.22 -6.96 2.86
C SER A 41 6.18 -5.89 2.61
N ILE A 42 5.89 -5.08 3.65
CA ILE A 42 4.92 -4.00 3.58
C ILE A 42 5.56 -2.72 4.12
N SER A 43 5.57 -1.65 3.34
CA SER A 43 5.90 -0.30 3.81
C SER A 43 4.64 0.55 3.92
N MET A 44 4.63 1.48 4.88
CA MET A 44 3.52 2.41 5.05
C MET A 44 4.05 3.82 5.34
N GLU A 45 3.63 4.79 4.53
CA GLU A 45 4.12 6.16 4.53
C GLU A 45 2.95 7.14 4.56
N GLU A 46 3.01 8.07 5.52
CA GLU A 46 2.06 9.19 5.60
C GLU A 46 2.51 10.30 4.65
N VAL A 47 1.57 10.78 3.83
CA VAL A 47 1.79 11.85 2.85
C VAL A 47 0.76 12.94 3.09
N ALA A 48 1.21 14.16 3.31
CA ALA A 48 0.32 15.29 3.50
C ALA A 48 -0.57 15.53 2.26
N PRO A 49 -1.83 15.95 2.41
CA PRO A 49 -2.74 16.16 1.28
C PRO A 49 -2.18 17.11 0.21
N GLU A 50 -1.49 18.18 0.62
CA GLU A 50 -0.84 19.14 -0.26
C GLU A 50 0.27 18.54 -1.12
N SER A 51 0.93 17.48 -0.64
CA SER A 51 2.01 16.78 -1.34
C SER A 51 1.51 15.60 -2.18
N TRP A 52 0.25 15.16 -1.99
CA TRP A 52 -0.29 13.96 -2.62
C TRP A 52 -0.12 13.91 -4.13
N THR A 53 -0.36 15.06 -4.79
CA THR A 53 -0.26 15.12 -6.24
C THR A 53 1.16 14.86 -6.71
N ALA A 54 2.13 15.52 -6.08
CA ALA A 54 3.55 15.42 -6.44
C ALA A 54 4.15 14.06 -6.06
N ASP A 55 3.80 13.54 -4.89
CA ASP A 55 4.49 12.39 -4.28
C ASP A 55 3.80 11.05 -4.53
N VAL A 56 2.51 11.08 -4.90
CA VAL A 56 1.69 9.87 -5.11
C VAL A 56 0.99 9.88 -6.46
N TYR A 57 0.14 10.86 -6.73
CA TYR A 57 -0.71 10.80 -7.92
C TYR A 57 0.12 10.77 -9.21
N GLN A 58 1.01 11.75 -9.41
CA GLN A 58 1.82 11.80 -10.61
C GLN A 58 2.75 10.57 -10.76
N PRO A 59 3.60 10.22 -9.77
CA PRO A 59 4.59 9.15 -9.93
C PRO A 59 4.03 7.72 -9.77
N GLU A 60 3.06 7.51 -8.89
CA GLU A 60 2.58 6.17 -8.52
C GLU A 60 1.25 5.78 -9.19
N ILE A 61 0.41 6.76 -9.55
CA ILE A 61 -0.91 6.50 -10.14
C ILE A 61 -0.91 6.80 -11.64
N ALA A 62 -0.64 8.05 -12.03
CA ALA A 62 -0.72 8.49 -13.41
C ALA A 62 0.39 7.86 -14.28
N ALA A 63 1.64 7.93 -13.84
CA ALA A 63 2.79 7.37 -14.58
C ALA A 63 2.78 5.83 -14.62
N LYS A 64 2.12 5.16 -13.68
CA LYS A 64 2.08 3.69 -13.56
C LYS A 64 0.69 3.10 -13.82
N ARG A 65 -0.19 3.85 -14.50
CA ARG A 65 -1.62 3.49 -14.67
C ARG A 65 -1.85 2.07 -15.18
N GLN A 66 -1.00 1.57 -16.07
CA GLN A 66 -1.07 0.20 -16.62
C GLN A 66 -0.87 -0.92 -15.59
N TYR A 67 -0.25 -0.63 -14.44
CA TYR A 67 -0.01 -1.59 -13.36
C TYR A 67 -1.10 -1.55 -12.29
N LEU A 68 -2.04 -0.60 -12.35
CA LEU A 68 -3.12 -0.47 -11.38
C LEU A 68 -4.16 -1.57 -11.60
N ILE A 69 -4.30 -2.47 -10.63
CA ILE A 69 -5.40 -3.46 -10.57
C ILE A 69 -6.72 -2.84 -10.07
N LYS A 70 -6.67 -1.61 -9.52
CA LYS A 70 -7.81 -0.80 -9.10
C LYS A 70 -7.49 0.68 -9.35
N GLN A 71 -8.35 1.37 -10.10
CA GLN A 71 -8.17 2.79 -10.41
C GLN A 71 -8.90 3.69 -9.38
N PRO A 72 -8.32 4.84 -9.02
CA PRO A 72 -9.04 5.88 -8.28
C PRO A 72 -10.12 6.51 -9.16
N ASN A 73 -11.11 7.14 -8.52
CA ASN A 73 -12.18 7.88 -9.18
C ASN A 73 -11.96 9.41 -9.14
N TYR A 74 -10.73 9.84 -8.89
CA TYR A 74 -10.29 11.23 -8.82
C TYR A 74 -9.09 11.48 -9.74
#